data_AF-V4XRS0-F1
#
_entry.id   AF-V4XRS0-F1
#
_cell.length_a   1.000
_cell.length_b   1.000
_cell.length_c   1.000
_cell.angle_alpha   90.00
_cell.angle_beta   90.00
_cell.angle_gamma   90.00
#
_symmetry.space_group_name_H-M   'P 1'
#
loop_
_entity.id
_entity.type
_entity.pdbx_description
1 polymer ?
#
loop_
_entity_poly.entity_id
_entity_poly.type
_entity_poly.pdbx_seq_one_letter_code
_entity_poly.pdbx_strand_id
1 'polypeptide(L)'
;MQIASTVHLLSRDEDAFREVLDNVDAQLLSYGVAPDNRVVTQYSLETIHEYAELNPNAEEDPMGAVSEELLELVEIEDEDEDENENDGDPDVSYARLTGMRILDRLVREETAGHQQVALQVDKHEADMLTEYAVYQFDSGEDKYDQYAVAEGLFEV
;
A
#
# COMPACT_ATOMS: atom_id res chain seq x y z
N MET A 1 5.66 -8.94 23.17
CA MET A 1 5.22 -7.81 22.35
C MET A 1 5.47 -8.21 20.92
N GLN A 2 4.41 -8.44 20.15
CA GLN A 2 4.53 -8.87 18.75
C GLN A 2 4.52 -7.59 17.91
N ILE A 3 5.53 -7.42 17.08
CA ILE A 3 5.57 -6.36 16.08
C ILE A 3 4.95 -6.97 14.83
N ALA A 4 3.80 -6.44 14.42
CA ALA A 4 3.17 -6.77 13.15
C ALA A 4 3.53 -5.69 12.13
N SER A 5 3.74 -6.11 10.89
CA SER A 5 3.86 -5.18 9.76
C SER A 5 2.56 -5.26 8.97
N THR A 6 1.99 -4.11 8.63
CA THR A 6 0.92 -4.00 7.63
C THR A 6 1.50 -3.37 6.38
N VAL A 7 1.20 -3.95 5.22
CA VAL A 7 1.61 -3.45 3.92
C VAL A 7 0.36 -3.06 3.15
N HIS A 8 0.34 -1.82 2.67
CA HIS A 8 -0.68 -1.28 1.80
C HIS A 8 -0.10 -1.14 0.39
N LEU A 9 -0.85 -1.59 -0.60
CA LEU A 9 -0.53 -1.47 -2.02
C LEU A 9 -1.64 -0.64 -2.68
N LEU A 10 -1.26 0.32 -3.50
CA LEU A 10 -2.19 1.23 -4.17
C LEU A 10 -1.76 1.46 -5.62
N SER A 11 -2.72 1.45 -6.55
CA SER A 11 -2.48 1.73 -7.97
C SER A 11 -3.76 2.10 -8.71
N ARG A 12 -3.65 2.94 -9.73
CA ARG A 12 -4.74 3.20 -10.71
C ARG A 12 -4.68 2.27 -11.92
N ASP A 13 -3.56 1.59 -12.14
CA ASP A 13 -3.43 0.56 -13.17
C ASP A 13 -3.77 -0.82 -12.58
N GLU A 14 -4.97 -1.31 -12.88
CA GLU A 14 -5.44 -2.61 -12.38
C GLU A 14 -4.56 -3.79 -12.85
N ASP A 15 -4.01 -3.72 -14.06
CA ASP A 15 -3.21 -4.81 -14.61
C ASP A 15 -1.83 -4.86 -13.94
N ALA A 16 -1.19 -3.69 -13.76
CA ALA A 16 0.04 -3.56 -12.97
C ALA A 16 -0.16 -4.02 -11.52
N PHE A 17 -1.28 -3.61 -10.91
CA PHE A 17 -1.62 -3.99 -9.54
C PHE A 17 -1.78 -5.51 -9.39
N ARG A 18 -2.49 -6.17 -10.32
CA ARG A 18 -2.65 -7.62 -10.33
C ARG A 18 -1.32 -8.34 -10.51
N GLU A 19 -0.46 -7.85 -11.40
CA GLU A 19 0.88 -8.42 -11.59
C GLU A 19 1.70 -8.39 -10.30
N VAL A 20 1.73 -7.23 -9.62
CA VAL A 20 2.44 -7.11 -8.33
C VAL A 20 1.83 -8.04 -7.28
N LEU A 21 0.51 -8.14 -7.19
CA LEU A 21 -0.14 -9.06 -6.25
C LEU A 21 0.22 -10.53 -6.50
N ASP A 22 0.23 -10.97 -7.76
CA ASP A 22 0.64 -12.33 -8.11
C ASP A 22 2.12 -12.58 -7.73
N ASN A 23 2.99 -11.58 -7.92
CA ASN A 23 4.40 -11.66 -7.51
C ASN A 23 4.55 -11.70 -5.99
N VAL A 24 3.77 -10.92 -5.24
CA VAL A 24 3.72 -10.99 -3.77
C VAL A 24 3.29 -12.38 -3.32
N ASP A 25 2.20 -12.91 -3.87
CA ASP A 25 1.68 -14.23 -3.51
C ASP A 25 2.69 -15.35 -3.80
N ALA A 26 3.36 -15.28 -4.95
CA ALA A 26 4.42 -16.22 -5.30
C ALA A 26 5.57 -16.18 -4.29
N GLN A 27 5.97 -14.99 -3.82
CA GLN A 27 7.04 -14.87 -2.84
C GLN A 27 6.64 -15.28 -1.43
N LEU A 28 5.45 -14.90 -0.98
CA LEU A 28 4.95 -15.37 0.32
C LEU A 28 4.90 -16.91 0.36
N LEU A 29 4.43 -17.53 -0.73
CA LEU A 29 4.41 -18.98 -0.87
C LEU A 29 5.83 -19.58 -0.87
N SER A 30 6.79 -18.96 -1.56
CA SER A 30 8.17 -19.46 -1.65
C SER A 30 8.88 -19.48 -0.28
N TYR A 31 8.57 -18.51 0.58
CA TYR A 31 9.08 -18.42 1.95
C TYR A 31 8.20 -19.11 3.00
N GLY A 32 7.06 -19.68 2.60
CA GLY A 32 6.12 -20.34 3.53
C GLY A 32 5.47 -19.38 4.52
N VAL A 33 5.34 -18.11 4.14
CA VAL A 33 4.68 -17.05 4.92
C VAL A 33 3.24 -16.93 4.42
N ALA A 34 2.29 -16.84 5.36
CA ALA A 34 0.92 -16.48 5.05
C ALA A 34 0.59 -15.17 5.79
N PRO A 35 -0.06 -14.20 5.14
CA PRO A 35 -0.57 -13.03 5.84
C PRO A 35 -1.68 -13.47 6.81
N ASP A 36 -1.74 -12.80 7.97
CA ASP A 36 -2.79 -13.01 8.97
C ASP A 36 -4.13 -12.49 8.47
N ASN A 37 -4.09 -11.38 7.70
CA ASN A 37 -5.25 -10.79 7.05
C ASN A 37 -4.86 -10.26 5.66
N ARG A 38 -5.74 -10.48 4.68
CA ARG A 38 -5.62 -9.94 3.33
C ARG A 38 -6.95 -9.31 2.90
N VAL A 39 -6.87 -8.06 2.48
CA VAL A 39 -7.97 -7.33 1.83
C VAL A 39 -7.50 -6.97 0.42
N VAL A 40 -8.35 -7.20 -0.58
CA VAL A 40 -8.16 -6.72 -1.95
C VAL A 40 -9.49 -6.18 -2.43
N THR A 41 -9.51 -4.93 -2.88
CA THR A 41 -10.73 -4.21 -3.24
C THR A 41 -10.41 -3.02 -4.15
N GLN A 42 -11.45 -2.43 -4.74
CA GLN A 42 -11.39 -1.21 -5.51
C GLN A 42 -12.21 -0.14 -4.81
N TYR A 43 -11.73 1.09 -4.85
CA TYR A 43 -12.40 2.26 -4.28
C TYR A 43 -12.35 3.41 -5.29
N SER A 44 -13.33 4.31 -5.23
CA SER A 44 -13.18 5.59 -5.93
C SER A 44 -12.04 6.39 -5.32
N LEU A 45 -11.41 7.26 -6.11
CA LEU A 45 -10.39 8.18 -5.62
C LEU A 45 -10.90 9.07 -4.47
N GLU A 46 -12.15 9.53 -4.54
CA GLU A 46 -12.80 10.29 -3.45
C GLU A 46 -12.80 9.52 -2.13
N THR A 47 -13.19 8.25 -2.16
CA THR A 47 -13.20 7.40 -0.96
C THR A 47 -11.78 7.16 -0.42
N ILE A 48 -10.79 7.02 -1.30
CA ILE A 48 -9.38 6.91 -0.90
C ILE A 48 -8.90 8.18 -0.19
N HIS A 49 -9.26 9.37 -0.70
CA HIS A 49 -8.96 10.66 -0.07
C HIS A 49 -9.60 10.78 1.31
N GLU A 50 -10.89 10.43 1.42
CA GLU A 50 -11.57 10.40 2.72
C GLU A 50 -10.81 9.52 3.72
N TYR A 51 -10.26 8.38 3.29
CA TYR A 51 -9.47 7.52 4.17
C TYR A 51 -8.11 8.10 4.57
N ALA A 52 -7.46 8.89 3.72
CA ALA A 52 -6.22 9.57 4.10
C ALA A 52 -6.45 10.71 5.11
N GLU A 53 -7.63 11.33 5.07
CA GLU A 53 -8.05 12.30 6.09
C GLU A 53 -8.53 11.63 7.39
N LEU A 54 -8.99 10.38 7.31
CA LEU A 54 -9.48 9.61 8.45
C LEU A 54 -8.32 9.03 9.28
N ASN A 55 -8.50 9.06 10.60
CA ASN A 55 -7.50 8.63 11.58
C ASN A 55 -6.98 7.20 11.26
N PRO A 56 -5.65 6.98 11.22
CA PRO A 56 -5.03 5.69 10.91
C PRO A 56 -5.51 4.51 11.77
N ASN A 57 -6.11 4.79 12.92
CA ASN A 57 -6.57 3.78 13.88
C ASN A 57 -8.06 3.42 13.78
N ALA A 58 -8.77 3.71 12.68
CA ALA A 58 -10.15 3.28 12.51
C ALA A 58 -10.25 1.74 12.41
N GLU A 59 -10.32 1.05 13.55
CA GLU A 59 -10.36 -0.42 13.69
C GLU A 59 -11.52 -1.07 12.92
N GLU A 60 -12.55 -0.30 12.58
CA GLU A 60 -13.74 -0.80 11.86
C GLU A 60 -13.60 -0.75 10.33
N ASP A 61 -12.54 -0.15 9.78
CA ASP A 61 -12.39 0.01 8.33
C ASP A 61 -11.18 -0.75 7.76
N PRO A 62 -11.36 -1.61 6.73
CA PRO A 62 -10.28 -2.33 6.09
C PRO A 62 -9.16 -1.46 5.51
N MET A 63 -9.37 -0.15 5.36
CA MET A 63 -8.42 0.80 4.80
C MET A 63 -7.60 1.61 5.80
N GLY A 64 -7.74 1.34 7.10
CA GLY A 64 -7.04 2.08 8.17
C GLY A 64 -5.60 2.46 7.77
N ALA A 65 -5.37 3.79 7.72
CA ALA A 65 -4.08 4.47 7.57
C ALA A 65 -3.44 4.61 6.18
N VAL A 66 -4.14 4.80 5.07
CA VAL A 66 -3.44 5.29 3.85
C VAL A 66 -2.95 6.73 4.08
N SER A 67 -1.66 7.02 3.87
CA SER A 67 -1.12 8.36 4.09
C SER A 67 -1.29 9.27 2.87
N GLU A 68 -1.32 10.58 3.06
CA GLU A 68 -1.38 11.57 1.96
C GLU A 68 -0.20 11.39 0.98
N GLU A 69 0.99 11.03 1.48
CA GLU A 69 2.17 10.77 0.65
C GLU A 69 2.03 9.53 -0.24
N LEU A 70 1.27 8.52 0.20
CA LEU A 70 0.94 7.36 -0.63
C LEU A 70 -0.03 7.77 -1.76
N LEU A 71 -0.96 8.70 -1.49
CA LEU A 71 -1.88 9.22 -2.50
C LEU A 71 -1.15 10.06 -3.55
N GLU A 72 -0.26 10.94 -3.11
CA GLU A 72 0.52 11.80 -4.01
C GLU A 72 1.23 10.98 -5.10
N LEU A 73 1.80 9.82 -4.75
CA LEU A 73 2.46 8.94 -5.72
C LEU A 73 1.53 8.35 -6.77
N VAL A 74 0.26 8.11 -6.43
CA VAL A 74 -0.74 7.50 -7.32
C VAL A 74 -1.53 8.56 -8.11
N GLU A 75 -1.57 9.79 -7.63
CA GLU A 75 -2.25 10.91 -8.30
C GLU A 75 -1.39 11.61 -9.35
N ILE A 76 -0.07 11.64 -9.18
CA ILE A 76 0.86 12.31 -10.11
C ILE A 76 0.86 11.68 -11.51
N GLU A 77 0.48 10.41 -11.64
CA GLU A 77 0.54 9.68 -12.91
C GLU A 77 -0.58 10.04 -13.91
N ASP A 78 -1.57 10.85 -13.52
CA ASP A 78 -2.72 11.24 -14.35
C ASP A 78 -2.58 12.55 -15.12
N GLU A 79 -1.49 13.31 -14.97
CA GLU A 79 -1.34 14.57 -15.70
C GLU A 79 -1.24 14.41 -17.24
N ASP A 80 -1.08 13.17 -17.74
CA ASP A 80 -0.93 12.83 -19.17
C ASP A 80 -2.10 12.05 -19.80
N GLU A 81 -3.17 11.69 -19.07
CA GLU A 81 -4.33 11.01 -19.67
C GLU A 81 -5.37 12.01 -20.20
N ASP A 82 -5.51 11.99 -21.54
CA ASP A 82 -6.52 12.70 -22.32
C ASP A 82 -7.90 12.65 -21.66
N GLU A 83 -8.58 13.79 -21.67
CA GLU A 83 -9.99 14.03 -21.34
C GLU A 83 -10.93 13.03 -22.05
N ASN A 84 -11.00 11.80 -21.55
CA ASN A 84 -12.01 10.85 -21.95
C ASN A 84 -13.08 10.87 -20.87
N GLU A 85 -14.21 11.48 -21.23
CA GLU A 85 -15.46 11.57 -20.47
C GLU A 85 -15.98 10.17 -20.08
N ASN A 86 -15.32 9.50 -19.13
CA ASN A 86 -15.90 8.40 -18.40
C ASN A 86 -16.53 9.00 -17.13
N ASP A 87 -17.85 8.90 -17.07
CA ASP A 87 -18.74 9.52 -16.07
C ASP A 87 -18.65 8.79 -14.70
N GLY A 88 -17.43 8.60 -14.21
CA GLY A 88 -17.10 7.97 -12.93
C GLY A 88 -15.62 8.10 -12.64
N ASP A 89 -15.28 8.63 -11.47
CA ASP A 89 -13.90 8.70 -11.00
C ASP A 89 -13.21 7.33 -11.15
N PRO A 90 -12.01 7.27 -11.71
CA PRO A 90 -11.32 6.00 -11.94
C PRO A 90 -11.08 5.27 -10.62
N ASP A 91 -11.43 3.99 -10.64
CA ASP A 91 -11.30 3.11 -9.49
C ASP A 91 -9.81 2.88 -9.17
N VAL A 92 -9.43 3.10 -7.91
CA VAL A 92 -8.11 2.81 -7.37
C VAL A 92 -8.12 1.40 -6.79
N SER A 93 -7.19 0.58 -7.26
CA SER A 93 -6.99 -0.77 -6.74
C SER A 93 -6.17 -0.74 -5.46
N TYR A 94 -6.68 -1.40 -4.41
CA TYR A 94 -6.11 -1.40 -3.08
C TYR A 94 -5.94 -2.82 -2.53
N ALA A 95 -4.80 -3.07 -1.89
CA ALA A 95 -4.62 -4.25 -1.07
C ALA A 95 -3.98 -3.92 0.28
N ARG A 96 -4.44 -4.62 1.31
CA ARG A 96 -3.85 -4.62 2.65
C ARG A 96 -3.41 -6.02 3.02
N LEU A 97 -2.16 -6.15 3.44
CA LEU A 97 -1.58 -7.39 3.93
C LEU A 97 -1.06 -7.14 5.34
N THR A 98 -1.62 -7.84 6.33
CA THR A 98 -1.10 -7.78 7.71
C THR A 98 -0.43 -9.11 8.04
N GLY A 99 0.72 -9.07 8.69
CA GLY A 99 1.39 -10.30 9.07
C GLY A 99 2.64 -10.12 9.91
N MET A 100 3.49 -11.15 9.86
CA MET A 100 4.79 -11.15 10.51
C MET A 100 5.67 -10.00 10.04
N ARG A 101 6.59 -9.54 10.90
CA ARG A 101 7.59 -8.49 10.59
C ARG A 101 8.49 -8.75 9.38
N ILE A 102 8.46 -9.93 8.77
CA ILE A 102 9.23 -10.18 7.53
C ILE A 102 8.45 -9.77 6.28
N LEU A 103 7.14 -9.53 6.41
CA LEU A 103 6.24 -9.19 5.31
C LEU A 103 6.70 -7.94 4.58
N ASP A 104 7.06 -6.87 5.29
CA ASP A 104 7.53 -5.63 4.67
C ASP A 104 8.78 -5.86 3.81
N ARG A 105 9.74 -6.61 4.34
CA ARG A 105 10.98 -6.89 3.62
C ARG A 105 10.73 -7.76 2.38
N LEU A 106 9.86 -8.76 2.48
CA LEU A 106 9.54 -9.62 1.35
C LEU A 106 8.91 -8.83 0.21
N VAL A 107 7.90 -8.01 0.52
CA VAL A 107 7.21 -7.22 -0.51
C VAL A 107 8.12 -6.14 -1.08
N ARG A 108 8.95 -5.50 -0.26
CA ARG A 108 9.79 -4.37 -0.70
C ARG A 108 11.06 -4.77 -1.46
N GLU A 109 11.73 -5.83 -1.01
CA GLU A 109 13.07 -6.19 -1.49
C GLU A 109 13.10 -7.46 -2.35
N GLU A 110 12.13 -8.36 -2.20
CA GLU A 110 12.18 -9.70 -2.80
C GLU A 110 11.08 -9.91 -3.85
N THR A 111 10.08 -9.03 -3.91
CA THR A 111 8.99 -9.10 -4.90
C THR A 111 9.31 -8.20 -6.10
N ALA A 112 9.16 -8.76 -7.30
CA ALA A 112 9.16 -7.96 -8.53
C ALA A 112 7.97 -6.99 -8.52
N GLY A 113 8.25 -5.70 -8.40
CA GLY A 113 7.26 -4.63 -8.32
C GLY A 113 6.91 -4.01 -9.67
N HIS A 114 6.22 -2.88 -9.64
CA HIS A 114 5.84 -2.12 -10.83
C HIS A 114 5.81 -0.62 -10.52
N GLN A 115 6.24 0.23 -11.45
CA GLN A 115 6.33 1.70 -11.25
C GLN A 115 4.99 2.33 -10.87
N GLN A 116 3.91 1.81 -11.44
CA GLN A 116 2.52 2.26 -11.21
C GLN A 116 1.92 1.77 -9.89
N VAL A 117 2.66 1.01 -9.08
CA VAL A 117 2.17 0.47 -7.80
C VAL A 117 2.99 1.08 -6.68
N ALA A 118 2.35 1.90 -5.87
CA ALA A 118 2.94 2.50 -4.68
C ALA A 118 2.67 1.60 -3.45
N LEU A 119 3.55 1.71 -2.46
CA LEU A 119 3.50 0.87 -1.27
C LEU A 119 3.67 1.70 -0.01
N GLN A 120 2.88 1.40 1.02
CA GLN A 120 3.10 1.91 2.38
C GLN A 120 3.27 0.74 3.35
N VAL A 121 4.23 0.87 4.27
CA VAL A 121 4.47 -0.08 5.35
C VAL A 121 4.20 0.60 6.68
N ASP A 122 3.35 -0.03 7.47
CA ASP A 122 3.03 0.39 8.82
C ASP A 122 3.61 -0.57 9.85
N LYS A 123 4.31 -0.02 10.83
CA LYS A 123 4.84 -0.78 11.98
C LYS A 123 4.00 -0.52 13.21
N HIS A 124 3.47 -1.60 13.75
CA HIS A 124 2.64 -1.57 14.94
C HIS A 124 3.37 -2.18 16.15
N GLU A 125 3.37 -1.46 17.27
CA GLU A 125 3.80 -1.98 18.57
C GLU A 125 2.60 -2.00 19.53
N ALA A 126 2.23 -3.20 19.99
CA ALA A 126 1.08 -3.40 20.88
C ALA A 126 -0.21 -2.72 20.34
N ASP A 127 -0.48 -2.97 19.06
CA ASP A 127 -1.65 -2.46 18.31
C ASP A 127 -1.70 -0.93 18.11
N MET A 128 -0.59 -0.23 18.38
CA MET A 128 -0.45 1.20 18.08
C MET A 128 0.50 1.39 16.90
N LEU A 129 0.10 2.21 15.92
CA LEU A 129 0.99 2.67 14.85
C LEU A 129 2.15 3.49 15.45
N THR A 130 3.37 3.09 15.13
CA THR A 130 4.60 3.74 15.64
C THR A 130 5.45 4.37 14.54
N GLU A 131 5.27 3.89 13.32
CA GLU A 131 6.02 4.33 12.14
C GLU A 131 5.23 3.92 10.90
N TYR A 132 5.18 4.81 9.91
CA TYR A 132 4.85 4.42 8.54
C TYR A 132 5.94 4.89 7.57
N ALA A 133 6.09 4.17 6.47
CA ALA A 133 6.97 4.54 5.37
C ALA A 133 6.31 4.26 4.02
N VAL A 134 6.42 5.21 3.10
CA VAL A 134 5.89 5.14 1.74
C VAL A 134 7.03 4.88 0.76
N TYR A 135 6.77 4.07 -0.26
CA TYR A 135 7.75 3.61 -1.22
C TYR A 135 7.20 3.66 -2.64
N GLN A 136 8.09 4.00 -3.57
CA GLN A 136 7.86 3.95 -5.01
C GLN A 136 8.79 2.91 -5.63
N PHE A 137 8.32 2.17 -6.64
CA PHE A 137 9.18 1.20 -7.31
C PHE A 137 10.16 1.87 -8.27
N ASP A 138 11.46 1.62 -8.08
CA ASP A 138 12.53 2.02 -8.99
C ASP A 138 12.88 0.83 -9.90
N SER A 139 12.52 0.92 -11.18
CA SER A 139 12.81 -0.12 -12.17
C SER A 139 14.30 -0.25 -12.53
N GLY A 140 15.10 0.78 -12.27
CA GLY A 140 16.55 0.76 -12.49
C GLY A 140 17.27 -0.06 -11.42
N GLU A 141 16.76 -0.04 -10.19
CA GLU A 141 17.28 -0.84 -9.06
C GLU A 141 16.49 -2.13 -8.78
N ASP A 142 15.34 -2.33 -9.46
CA ASP A 142 14.43 -3.48 -9.32
C ASP A 142 13.96 -3.69 -7.87
N LYS A 143 13.62 -2.58 -7.20
CA LYS A 143 13.22 -2.57 -5.79
C LYS A 143 12.32 -1.37 -5.48
N TYR A 144 11.68 -1.41 -4.33
CA TYR A 144 10.94 -0.28 -3.77
C TYR A 144 11.86 0.64 -2.96
N ASP A 145 12.02 1.88 -3.44
CA ASP A 145 12.78 2.94 -2.78
C ASP A 145 11.89 3.81 -1.90
N GLN A 146 12.45 4.27 -0.78
CA GLN A 146 11.71 5.05 0.20
C GLN A 146 11.44 6.46 -0.32
N TYR A 147 10.15 6.81 -0.39
CA TYR A 147 9.66 8.13 -0.78
C TYR A 147 9.47 9.02 0.45
N ALA A 148 8.76 8.52 1.48
CA ALA A 148 8.47 9.25 2.71
C ALA A 148 8.55 8.33 3.95
N VAL A 149 8.72 8.93 5.13
CA VAL A 149 8.68 8.23 6.42
C VAL A 149 8.23 9.18 7.52
N ALA A 150 7.37 8.68 8.41
CA ALA A 150 7.01 9.37 9.62
C ALA A 150 7.17 8.43 10.82
N GLU A 151 7.90 8.91 11.83
CA GLU A 151 8.14 8.21 13.09
C GLU A 151 7.40 8.94 14.22
N GLY A 152 6.65 8.21 15.05
CA GLY A 152 5.93 8.82 16.17
C GLY A 152 4.86 7.90 16.75
N LEU A 153 4.45 8.15 17.99
CA LEU A 153 3.19 7.59 18.48
C LEU A 153 2.08 8.38 17.82
N PHE A 154 1.44 7.80 16.81
CA PHE A 154 0.27 8.37 16.18
C PHE A 154 -0.89 8.18 17.16
N GLU A 155 -1.29 9.27 17.84
CA GLU A 155 -2.29 9.23 18.90
C GLU A 155 -3.61 8.61 18.38
N VAL A 156 -4.20 7.77 19.23
CA VAL A 156 -5.47 7.05 19.06
C VAL A 156 -6.66 7.99 18.91
#